data_AF-A0A1L6F9X1-F1
#
_entry.id   AF-A0A1L6F9X1-F1
#
_cell.length_a   1.000
_cell.length_b   1.000
_cell.length_c   1.000
_cell.angle_alpha   90.00
_cell.angle_beta   90.00
_cell.angle_gamma   90.00
#
_symmetry.space_group_name_H-M   'P 1'
#
loop_
_entity.id
_entity.type
_entity.pdbx_description
1 polymer ?
#
loop_
_entity_poly.entity_id
_entity_poly.type
_entity_poly.pdbx_seq_one_letter_code
_entity_poly.pdbx_strand_id
1 'polypeptide(L)'
;MDEFEGSTKGVRKGGAMKKKMVATTAKTPPGETHPDGTTAPAGKAAAAGARSIGSPRTPAQARGAAAEALAAEHLAAHGLRILARNVRCRGGELDLICLDRGQLVFVEVRLRSNARFGGAGESITAGKRRRVLIAAQWWLGGAGRRFQGAACRFDAVLLDALERSRITWLPGAFDAG
;
A
#
# COMPACT_ATOMS: atom_id res chain seq x y z
N MET A 1 -13.40 67.82 -24.75
CA MET A 1 -12.16 67.17 -25.23
C MET A 1 -11.64 66.37 -24.05
N ASP A 2 -11.92 65.09 -23.86
CA ASP A 2 -12.52 64.02 -24.68
C ASP A 2 -13.12 63.03 -23.65
N GLU A 3 -14.41 62.68 -23.68
CA GLU A 3 -14.99 61.53 -24.39
C GLU A 3 -14.12 60.27 -24.42
N PHE A 4 -14.52 59.23 -23.67
CA PHE A 4 -14.66 57.88 -24.23
C PHE A 4 -15.57 57.00 -23.34
N GLU A 5 -16.70 56.60 -23.93
CA GLU A 5 -17.61 55.56 -23.45
C GLU A 5 -17.00 54.15 -23.54
N GLY A 6 -17.53 53.22 -22.75
CA GLY A 6 -17.19 51.80 -22.84
C GLY A 6 -18.09 50.88 -22.00
N SER A 7 -19.37 50.81 -22.37
CA SER A 7 -20.38 49.83 -21.91
C SER A 7 -20.15 48.46 -22.60
N THR A 8 -20.24 47.26 -22.04
CA THR A 8 -21.42 46.51 -21.55
C THR A 8 -21.03 45.07 -21.14
N LYS A 9 -21.79 44.50 -20.18
CA LYS A 9 -22.33 43.10 -20.00
C LYS A 9 -21.52 41.89 -20.54
N GLY A 10 -21.40 40.72 -19.89
CA GLY A 10 -22.12 40.07 -18.79
C GLY A 10 -21.89 38.53 -18.82
N VAL A 11 -22.63 37.78 -17.98
CA VAL A 11 -22.72 36.30 -17.80
C VAL A 11 -21.77 35.73 -16.72
N ARG A 12 -22.18 35.48 -15.46
CA ARG A 12 -23.11 34.50 -14.83
C ARG A 12 -22.53 33.09 -14.54
N LYS A 13 -22.42 32.85 -13.22
CA LYS A 13 -22.81 31.68 -12.40
C LYS A 13 -21.92 30.44 -12.26
N GLY A 14 -21.81 30.04 -10.98
CA GLY A 14 -21.68 28.66 -10.48
C GLY A 14 -20.29 28.37 -9.90
N GLY A 15 -20.08 28.01 -8.65
CA GLY A 15 -20.96 27.71 -7.53
C GLY A 15 -20.05 27.38 -6.34
N ALA A 16 -20.38 27.89 -5.17
CA ALA A 16 -19.71 27.55 -3.93
C ALA A 16 -19.97 26.08 -3.57
N MET A 17 -18.98 25.39 -3.00
CA MET A 17 -19.25 24.37 -1.99
C MET A 17 -18.06 24.25 -1.02
N LYS A 18 -18.11 25.07 0.02
CA LYS A 18 -17.39 24.89 1.28
C LYS A 18 -17.93 23.65 1.99
N LYS A 19 -17.06 22.73 2.43
CA LYS A 19 -17.19 21.93 3.69
C LYS A 19 -15.76 21.57 4.12
N LYS A 20 -15.10 22.28 5.04
CA LYS A 20 -15.27 22.30 6.50
C LYS A 20 -15.65 20.92 7.09
N MET A 21 -14.65 20.20 7.58
CA MET A 21 -14.72 19.25 8.69
C MET A 21 -13.64 19.74 9.67
N VAL A 22 -13.94 20.72 10.52
CA VAL A 22 -14.48 20.56 11.88
C VAL A 22 -13.60 19.62 12.72
N ALA A 23 -12.66 20.25 13.43
CA ALA A 23 -12.08 19.72 14.65
C ALA A 23 -13.14 19.78 15.76
N THR A 24 -13.36 18.66 16.45
CA THR A 24 -14.15 18.60 17.67
C THR A 24 -13.35 17.88 18.75
N THR A 25 -13.07 18.62 19.80
CA THR A 25 -12.60 18.16 21.12
C THR A 25 -13.71 17.38 21.83
N ALA A 26 -13.37 16.22 22.41
CA ALA A 26 -14.01 15.62 23.59
C ALA A 26 -13.01 14.61 24.19
N LYS A 27 -12.35 14.93 25.32
CA LYS A 27 -12.75 14.70 26.73
C LYS A 27 -12.78 13.21 27.12
N THR A 28 -11.74 12.81 27.85
CA THR A 28 -11.56 11.56 28.58
C THR A 28 -12.55 11.40 29.74
N PRO A 29 -13.14 10.23 29.97
CA PRO A 29 -13.66 9.82 31.28
C PRO A 29 -12.68 8.90 32.04
N PRO A 30 -12.70 8.89 33.39
CA PRO A 30 -11.83 8.08 34.24
C PRO A 30 -12.31 6.63 34.29
N GLY A 31 -11.41 5.73 34.72
CA GLY A 31 -11.54 4.29 34.60
C GLY A 31 -12.47 3.60 35.59
N GLU A 32 -12.63 2.29 35.37
CA GLU A 32 -13.14 1.32 36.34
C GLU A 32 -12.53 -0.04 36.02
N THR A 33 -11.71 -0.54 36.94
CA THR A 33 -11.39 -1.96 37.08
C THR A 33 -12.49 -2.60 37.91
N HIS A 34 -12.97 -3.81 37.57
CA HIS A 34 -13.29 -4.89 38.52
C HIS A 34 -13.72 -6.19 37.79
N PRO A 35 -13.69 -7.34 38.49
CA PRO A 35 -13.38 -8.64 37.94
C PRO A 35 -14.65 -9.44 37.65
N ASP A 36 -14.68 -10.16 36.53
CA ASP A 36 -15.31 -11.47 36.55
C ASP A 36 -14.84 -12.33 35.38
N GLY A 37 -14.29 -13.50 35.73
CA GLY A 37 -13.92 -14.52 34.78
C GLY A 37 -15.16 -15.15 34.20
N THR A 38 -15.42 -14.93 32.91
CA THR A 38 -16.23 -15.84 32.10
C THR A 38 -15.71 -15.84 30.67
N THR A 39 -15.22 -17.02 30.30
CA THR A 39 -14.64 -17.38 29.01
C THR A 39 -15.69 -17.33 27.90
N ALA A 40 -15.51 -16.45 26.91
CA ALA A 40 -16.26 -16.49 25.66
C ALA A 40 -15.60 -17.48 24.68
N PRO A 41 -16.38 -18.25 23.88
CA PRO A 41 -15.85 -19.30 23.03
C PRO A 41 -15.01 -18.73 21.87
N ALA A 42 -13.88 -19.39 21.61
CA ALA A 42 -12.95 -19.11 20.54
C ALA A 42 -13.63 -19.16 19.16
N GLY A 43 -14.05 -18.01 18.65
CA GLY A 43 -14.36 -17.83 17.24
C GLY A 43 -13.09 -17.99 16.42
N LYS A 44 -13.05 -19.00 15.53
CA LYS A 44 -11.95 -19.29 14.61
C LYS A 44 -11.41 -18.01 13.96
N ALA A 45 -10.24 -17.57 14.41
CA ALA A 45 -9.40 -16.66 13.65
C ALA A 45 -9.03 -17.37 12.34
N ALA A 46 -9.53 -16.86 11.22
CA ALA A 46 -9.13 -17.33 9.90
C ALA A 46 -7.66 -16.95 9.68
N ALA A 47 -6.77 -17.87 10.04
CA ALA A 47 -5.38 -17.88 9.59
C ALA A 47 -5.37 -18.02 8.06
N ALA A 48 -5.28 -16.90 7.35
CA ALA A 48 -5.03 -16.92 5.92
C ALA A 48 -3.54 -17.26 5.69
N GLY A 49 -3.28 -18.55 5.51
CA GLY A 49 -1.96 -19.06 5.16
C GLY A 49 -1.70 -20.52 5.56
N ALA A 50 -2.71 -21.41 5.47
CA ALA A 50 -2.43 -22.84 5.50
C ALA A 50 -1.51 -23.17 4.31
N ARG A 51 -0.25 -23.52 4.60
CA ARG A 51 0.71 -24.01 3.61
C ARG A 51 0.11 -25.27 3.00
N SER A 52 -0.13 -25.29 1.68
CA SER A 52 -0.33 -26.55 1.00
C SER A 52 0.92 -27.40 1.18
N ILE A 53 0.74 -28.68 1.50
CA ILE A 53 1.77 -29.70 1.36
C ILE A 53 1.92 -29.92 -0.15
N GLY A 54 2.50 -28.95 -0.86
CA GLY A 54 2.45 -28.82 -2.32
C GLY A 54 3.84 -28.89 -2.94
N SER A 55 3.89 -29.45 -4.16
CA SER A 55 5.06 -29.73 -5.00
C SER A 55 6.27 -28.80 -4.83
N PRO A 56 7.50 -29.32 -5.00
CA PRO A 56 8.72 -28.54 -4.83
C PRO A 56 8.67 -27.25 -5.67
N ARG A 57 9.02 -26.13 -5.04
CA ARG A 57 9.08 -24.83 -5.71
C ARG A 57 10.04 -24.92 -6.89
N THR A 58 9.70 -24.28 -8.00
CA THR A 58 10.67 -24.11 -9.08
C THR A 58 11.83 -23.22 -8.63
N PRO A 59 13.02 -23.32 -9.25
CA PRO A 59 14.15 -22.44 -8.92
C PRO A 59 13.79 -20.95 -9.02
N ALA A 60 12.96 -20.57 -10.00
CA ALA A 60 12.48 -19.20 -10.16
C ALA A 60 11.59 -18.75 -8.98
N GLN A 61 10.66 -19.61 -8.53
CA GLN A 61 9.82 -19.33 -7.36
C GLN A 61 10.64 -19.22 -6.08
N ALA A 62 11.65 -20.08 -5.91
CA ALA A 62 12.56 -20.02 -4.77
C ALA A 62 13.36 -18.71 -4.74
N ARG A 63 13.89 -18.28 -5.90
CA ARG A 63 14.58 -16.98 -6.04
C ARG A 63 13.66 -15.79 -5.78
N GLY A 64 12.42 -15.84 -6.27
CA GLY A 64 11.42 -14.80 -6.00
C GLY A 64 11.11 -14.68 -4.51
N ALA A 65 10.91 -15.80 -3.82
CA ALA A 65 10.68 -15.81 -2.37
C ALA A 65 11.90 -15.28 -1.57
N ALA A 66 13.12 -15.60 -2.00
CA ALA A 66 14.34 -15.07 -1.40
C ALA A 66 14.47 -13.56 -1.60
N ALA A 67 14.17 -13.06 -2.79
CA ALA A 67 14.16 -11.63 -3.08
C ALA A 67 13.12 -10.87 -2.23
N GLU A 68 11.90 -11.42 -2.10
CA GLU A 68 10.86 -10.87 -1.24
C GLU A 68 11.28 -10.81 0.23
N ALA A 69 11.96 -11.85 0.73
CA ALA A 69 12.48 -11.88 2.09
C ALA A 69 13.55 -10.79 2.32
N LEU A 70 14.52 -10.68 1.41
CA LEU A 70 15.55 -9.64 1.49
C LEU A 70 14.96 -8.23 1.42
N ALA A 71 13.96 -8.02 0.55
CA ALA A 71 13.25 -6.74 0.45
C ALA A 71 12.51 -6.40 1.76
N ALA A 72 11.80 -7.37 2.36
CA ALA A 72 11.09 -7.18 3.62
C ALA A 72 12.04 -6.79 4.76
N GLU A 73 13.20 -7.47 4.86
CA GLU A 73 14.20 -7.15 5.87
C GLU A 73 14.86 -5.80 5.61
N HIS A 74 15.15 -5.46 4.35
CA HIS A 74 15.68 -4.15 3.99
C HIS A 74 14.72 -3.02 4.39
N LEU A 75 13.43 -3.13 4.05
CA LEU A 75 12.44 -2.13 4.42
C LEU A 75 12.24 -2.03 5.93
N ALA A 76 12.24 -3.18 6.64
CA ALA A 76 12.17 -3.20 8.10
C ALA A 76 13.36 -2.49 8.75
N ALA A 77 14.58 -2.68 8.22
CA ALA A 77 15.77 -1.97 8.68
C ALA A 77 15.68 -0.45 8.44
N HIS A 78 14.87 0.00 7.48
CA HIS A 78 14.58 1.42 7.23
C HIS A 78 13.36 1.94 8.02
N GLY A 79 12.84 1.16 8.96
CA GLY A 79 11.78 1.57 9.89
C GLY A 79 10.35 1.29 9.41
N LEU A 80 10.17 0.61 8.28
CA LEU A 80 8.84 0.21 7.81
C LEU A 80 8.36 -1.03 8.55
N ARG A 81 7.08 -1.05 8.92
CA ARG A 81 6.47 -2.23 9.54
C ARG A 81 5.81 -3.14 8.50
N ILE A 82 6.41 -4.33 8.33
CA ILE A 82 5.79 -5.64 8.06
C ILE A 82 4.27 -5.81 8.30
N LEU A 83 3.33 -5.50 7.38
CA LEU A 83 1.90 -5.79 7.61
C LEU A 83 1.43 -7.09 6.96
N ALA A 84 1.81 -7.31 5.70
CA ALA A 84 1.46 -8.52 4.96
C ALA A 84 2.48 -8.81 3.87
N ARG A 85 2.52 -10.07 3.43
CA ARG A 85 3.43 -10.57 2.40
C ARG A 85 2.68 -11.47 1.43
N ASN A 86 3.08 -11.48 0.16
CA ASN A 86 2.56 -12.34 -0.90
C ASN A 86 1.01 -12.37 -0.93
N VAL A 87 0.41 -11.18 -0.94
CA VAL A 87 -1.06 -11.01 -0.95
C VAL A 87 -1.58 -11.32 -2.34
N ARG A 88 -2.57 -12.21 -2.42
CA ARG A 88 -3.17 -12.65 -3.68
C ARG A 88 -4.68 -12.67 -3.57
N CYS A 89 -5.35 -12.23 -4.62
CA CYS A 89 -6.78 -12.33 -4.79
C CYS A 89 -7.11 -12.59 -6.27
N ARG A 90 -8.40 -12.71 -6.60
CA ARG A 90 -8.79 -12.93 -8.00
C ARG A 90 -8.44 -11.69 -8.83
N GLY A 91 -7.47 -11.86 -9.73
CA GLY A 91 -7.01 -10.79 -10.62
C GLY A 91 -6.05 -9.79 -9.98
N GLY A 92 -5.58 -10.02 -8.75
CA GLY A 92 -4.66 -9.11 -8.06
C GLY A 92 -3.57 -9.84 -7.29
N GLU A 93 -2.38 -9.23 -7.26
CA GLU A 93 -1.23 -9.70 -6.50
C GLU A 93 -0.41 -8.52 -5.99
N LEU A 94 0.22 -8.69 -4.82
CA LEU A 94 1.02 -7.68 -4.16
C LEU A 94 2.07 -8.34 -3.25
N ASP A 95 3.34 -7.98 -3.41
CA ASP A 95 4.44 -8.69 -2.74
C ASP A 95 4.55 -8.31 -1.27
N LEU A 96 4.57 -7.03 -0.92
CA LEU A 96 4.61 -6.57 0.47
C LEU A 96 3.64 -5.42 0.74
N ILE A 97 2.98 -5.46 1.90
CA ILE A 97 2.23 -4.33 2.46
C ILE A 97 2.94 -3.89 3.73
N CYS A 98 3.30 -2.62 3.80
CA CYS A 98 4.05 -2.04 4.90
C CYS A 98 3.33 -0.81 5.48
N LEU A 99 3.70 -0.44 6.70
CA LEU A 99 3.32 0.83 7.31
C LEU A 99 4.56 1.71 7.52
N ASP A 100 4.52 2.92 6.99
CA ASP A 100 5.57 3.93 7.12
C ASP A 100 4.97 5.19 7.78
N ARG A 101 5.22 5.39 9.08
CA ARG A 101 4.75 6.57 9.84
C ARG A 101 3.25 6.87 9.66
N GLY A 102 2.42 5.84 9.55
CA GLY A 102 0.96 5.96 9.36
C GLY A 102 0.50 5.94 7.90
N GLN A 103 1.42 6.02 6.93
CA GLN A 103 1.16 5.81 5.50
C GLN A 103 1.22 4.32 5.16
N LEU A 104 0.26 3.84 4.39
CA LEU A 104 0.24 2.48 3.87
C LEU A 104 1.10 2.41 2.61
N VAL A 105 2.04 1.48 2.58
CA VAL A 105 3.00 1.34 1.48
C VAL A 105 2.83 -0.02 0.84
N PHE A 106 2.49 -0.02 -0.45
CA PHE A 106 2.35 -1.21 -1.27
C PHE A 106 3.61 -1.39 -2.10
N VAL A 107 4.28 -2.52 -1.97
CA VAL A 107 5.60 -2.73 -2.59
C VAL A 107 5.56 -3.88 -3.57
N GLU A 108 6.05 -3.62 -4.78
CA GLU A 108 6.43 -4.64 -5.75
C GLU A 108 7.93 -4.95 -5.60
N VAL A 109 8.29 -6.24 -5.55
CA VAL A 109 9.68 -6.71 -5.42
C VAL A 109 10.13 -7.35 -6.72
N ARG A 110 11.30 -6.96 -7.23
CA ARG A 110 11.84 -7.50 -8.47
C ARG A 110 13.30 -7.88 -8.37
N LEU A 111 13.58 -9.14 -8.66
CA LEU A 111 14.93 -9.60 -8.95
C LEU A 111 15.20 -9.46 -10.45
N ARG A 112 16.08 -8.53 -10.82
CA ARG A 112 16.49 -8.30 -12.20
C ARG A 112 17.45 -9.40 -12.66
N SER A 113 17.29 -9.86 -13.89
CA SER A 113 18.26 -10.73 -14.56
C SER A 113 19.36 -9.93 -15.28
N ASN A 114 19.11 -8.66 -15.61
CA ASN A 114 20.08 -7.76 -16.23
C ASN A 114 19.78 -6.31 -15.84
N ALA A 115 20.80 -5.55 -15.43
CA ALA A 115 20.66 -4.16 -14.97
C ALA A 115 20.39 -3.15 -16.11
N ARG A 116 20.51 -3.57 -17.39
CA ARG A 116 20.47 -2.70 -18.57
C ARG A 116 19.07 -2.35 -19.15
N PHE A 117 17.97 -2.90 -18.62
CA PHE A 117 16.63 -2.66 -19.18
C PHE A 117 15.66 -2.06 -18.15
N GLY A 118 15.10 -0.89 -18.51
CA GLY A 118 13.91 -0.27 -17.91
C GLY A 118 14.11 0.28 -16.50
N GLY A 119 13.87 1.58 -16.30
CA GLY A 119 13.72 2.13 -14.95
C GLY A 119 12.60 1.41 -14.18
N ALA A 120 12.60 1.41 -12.85
CA ALA A 120 11.56 0.68 -12.11
C ALA A 120 10.15 1.16 -12.46
N GLY A 121 9.97 2.47 -12.67
CA GLY A 121 8.71 3.05 -13.13
C GLY A 121 8.28 2.58 -14.53
N GLU A 122 9.24 2.36 -15.44
CA GLU A 122 8.99 1.78 -16.79
C GLU A 122 8.70 0.29 -16.72
N SER A 123 9.31 -0.43 -15.75
CA SER A 123 9.10 -1.87 -15.59
C SER A 123 7.71 -2.22 -15.06
N ILE A 124 7.02 -1.29 -14.38
CA ILE A 124 5.68 -1.52 -13.82
C ILE A 124 4.64 -1.12 -14.86
N THR A 125 4.34 -2.08 -15.73
CA THR A 125 3.33 -1.94 -16.79
C THR A 125 1.94 -1.62 -16.25
N ALA A 126 1.09 -1.01 -17.07
CA ALA A 126 -0.31 -0.71 -16.71
C ALA A 126 -1.07 -1.96 -16.20
N GLY A 127 -0.82 -3.13 -16.81
CA GLY A 127 -1.39 -4.39 -16.36
C GLY A 127 -0.93 -4.79 -14.95
N LYS A 128 0.34 -4.56 -14.60
CA LYS A 128 0.82 -4.81 -13.23
C LYS A 128 0.20 -3.82 -12.24
N ARG A 129 0.14 -2.53 -12.58
CA ARG A 129 -0.51 -1.51 -11.73
C ARG A 129 -1.95 -1.88 -11.41
N ARG A 130 -2.73 -2.28 -12.42
CA ARG A 130 -4.12 -2.74 -12.23
C ARG A 130 -4.22 -3.92 -11.26
N ARG A 131 -3.36 -4.93 -11.38
CA ARG A 131 -3.35 -6.09 -10.47
C ARG A 131 -2.99 -5.70 -9.04
N VAL A 132 -2.02 -4.81 -8.86
CA VAL A 132 -1.64 -4.28 -7.54
C VAL A 132 -2.79 -3.50 -6.92
N LEU A 133 -3.48 -2.65 -7.68
CA LEU A 133 -4.65 -1.90 -7.19
C LEU A 133 -5.79 -2.83 -6.77
N ILE A 134 -6.08 -3.87 -7.55
CA ILE A 134 -7.10 -4.88 -7.20
C ILE A 134 -6.73 -5.57 -5.87
N ALA A 135 -5.47 -5.97 -5.70
CA ALA A 135 -5.01 -6.58 -4.45
C ALA A 135 -5.05 -5.62 -3.25
N ALA A 136 -4.65 -4.36 -3.45
CA ALA A 136 -4.70 -3.32 -2.43
C ALA A 136 -6.14 -3.06 -1.95
N GLN A 137 -7.08 -2.87 -2.88
CA GLN A 137 -8.50 -2.67 -2.56
C GLN A 137 -9.09 -3.91 -1.87
N TRP A 138 -8.78 -5.10 -2.36
CA TRP A 138 -9.24 -6.35 -1.75
C TRP A 138 -8.71 -6.48 -0.31
N TRP A 139 -7.43 -6.20 -0.08
CA TRP A 139 -6.83 -6.26 1.24
C TRP A 139 -7.44 -5.22 2.20
N LEU A 140 -7.62 -3.98 1.74
CA LEU A 140 -8.30 -2.90 2.48
C LEU A 140 -9.77 -3.25 2.78
N GLY A 141 -10.44 -4.04 1.94
CA GLY A 141 -11.78 -4.55 2.18
C GLY A 141 -11.85 -5.67 3.24
N GLY A 142 -10.71 -6.26 3.61
CA GLY A 142 -10.60 -7.39 4.53
C GLY A 142 -9.65 -7.10 5.70
N ALA A 143 -8.50 -7.77 5.71
CA ALA A 143 -7.51 -7.69 6.79
C ALA A 143 -6.97 -6.26 7.05
N GLY A 144 -7.02 -5.40 6.03
CA GLY A 144 -6.58 -4.02 6.07
C GLY A 144 -7.65 -2.99 6.43
N ARG A 145 -8.87 -3.40 6.83
CA ARG A 145 -10.02 -2.49 7.03
C ARG A 145 -9.71 -1.24 7.87
N ARG A 146 -8.91 -1.39 8.92
CA ARG A 146 -8.50 -0.26 9.80
C ARG A 146 -7.68 0.83 9.10
N PHE A 147 -7.21 0.59 7.88
CA PHE A 147 -6.38 1.51 7.09
C PHE A 147 -7.11 2.14 5.91
N GLN A 148 -8.43 1.97 5.76
CA GLN A 148 -9.20 2.47 4.60
C GLN A 148 -9.12 3.99 4.35
N GLY A 149 -8.71 4.79 5.36
CA GLY A 149 -8.48 6.23 5.22
C GLY A 149 -7.00 6.64 5.27
N ALA A 150 -6.07 5.69 5.32
CA ALA A 150 -4.65 6.01 5.36
C ALA A 150 -4.17 6.51 4.00
N ALA A 151 -3.27 7.49 4.00
CA ALA A 151 -2.51 7.84 2.80
C ALA A 151 -1.80 6.59 2.26
N CYS A 152 -1.76 6.45 0.94
CA CYS A 152 -1.16 5.29 0.28
C CYS A 152 0.04 5.72 -0.57
N ARG A 153 1.03 4.85 -0.68
CA ARG A 153 2.19 4.98 -1.58
C ARG A 153 2.45 3.64 -2.26
N PHE A 154 2.89 3.67 -3.52
CA PHE A 154 3.32 2.47 -4.21
C PHE A 154 4.82 2.54 -4.45
N ASP A 155 5.57 1.60 -3.88
CA ASP A 155 7.02 1.54 -3.94
C ASP A 155 7.46 0.35 -4.80
N ALA A 156 8.70 0.41 -5.26
CA ALA A 156 9.37 -0.72 -5.87
C ALA A 156 10.68 -1.03 -5.14
N VAL A 157 10.99 -2.30 -4.96
CA VAL A 157 12.30 -2.76 -4.51
C VAL A 157 12.92 -3.60 -5.62
N LEU A 158 14.03 -3.10 -6.17
CA LEU A 158 14.80 -3.78 -7.20
C LEU A 158 16.03 -4.44 -6.59
N LEU A 159 16.28 -5.69 -6.97
CA LEU A 159 17.45 -6.45 -6.59
C LEU A 159 18.20 -6.85 -7.86
N ASP A 160 19.50 -6.55 -7.94
CA ASP A 160 20.35 -7.07 -9.03
C ASP A 160 20.89 -8.47 -8.71
N ALA A 161 21.00 -8.77 -7.42
CA ALA A 161 21.42 -10.06 -6.88
C ALA A 161 20.71 -10.29 -5.54
N LEU A 162 20.74 -11.51 -5.03
CA LEU A 162 20.17 -11.87 -3.73
C LEU A 162 21.10 -11.44 -2.58
N GLU A 163 21.45 -10.15 -2.55
CA GLU A 163 22.40 -9.53 -1.63
C GLU A 163 21.89 -8.15 -1.20
N ARG A 164 22.02 -7.80 0.08
CA ARG A 164 21.50 -6.51 0.61
C ARG A 164 22.13 -5.28 -0.04
N SER A 165 23.43 -5.35 -0.37
CA SER A 165 24.18 -4.27 -1.03
C SER A 165 23.73 -4.02 -2.47
N ARG A 166 22.96 -4.94 -3.05
CA ARG A 166 22.47 -4.91 -4.43
C ARG A 166 20.97 -4.58 -4.50
N ILE A 167 20.44 -3.95 -3.45
CA ILE A 167 19.05 -3.52 -3.34
C ILE A 167 18.94 -2.02 -3.66
N THR A 168 17.97 -1.67 -4.48
CA THR A 168 17.53 -0.28 -4.71
C THR A 168 16.06 -0.18 -4.36
N TRP A 169 15.74 0.65 -3.36
CA TRP A 169 14.37 0.97 -2.99
C TRP A 169 13.95 2.30 -3.62
N LEU A 170 12.78 2.30 -4.25
CA LEU A 170 12.23 3.44 -4.98
C LEU A 170 10.86 3.79 -4.39
N PRO A 171 10.82 4.78 -3.47
CA PRO A 171 9.57 5.30 -2.94
C PRO A 171 8.73 5.99 -4.01
N GLY A 172 7.42 5.77 -4.03
CA GLY A 172 6.52 6.43 -4.98
C GLY A 172 6.82 6.06 -6.44
N ALA A 173 7.17 4.80 -6.69
CA ALA A 173 7.53 4.29 -8.01
C ALA A 173 6.41 4.47 -9.05
N PHE A 174 5.15 4.58 -8.62
CA PHE A 174 4.01 4.94 -9.47
C PHE A 174 2.81 5.43 -8.63
N ASP A 175 1.89 6.14 -9.28
CA ASP A 175 0.63 6.59 -8.68
C ASP A 175 -0.54 5.63 -8.95
N ALA A 176 -1.59 5.76 -8.14
CA ALA A 176 -2.78 4.92 -8.24
C ALA A 176 -3.62 5.14 -9.51
N GLY A 177 -3.46 6.28 -10.20
CA GLY A 177 -4.22 6.63 -11.41
C GLY A 177 -5.67 7.01 -11.15
#